data_AF-A0A517W0T4-F1
#
_entry.id   AF-A0A517W0T4-F1
#
_cell.length_a   1.000
_cell.length_b   1.000
_cell.length_c   1.000
_cell.angle_alpha   90.00
_cell.angle_beta   90.00
_cell.angle_gamma   90.00
#
_symmetry.space_group_name_H-M   'P 1'
#
loop_
_entity.id
_entity.type
_entity.pdbx_description
1 polymer ?
#
loop_
_entity_poly.entity_id
_entity_poly.type
_entity_poly.pdbx_seq_one_letter_code
_entity_poly.pdbx_strand_id
1 'polypeptide(L)'
;MLILSRKQDQNVSFPDLGITVKILGVRGSTVRVGFDAPVEFKIVRGELPEAISHDSKEHQIVQVPPELRHKLRNQLNSLSIATHLYKEQVAAGFHKEAEKVFKRQVELLENILEQNQISSEDAKHLEKKPNSILLVEDQENEREMLAGLLEMHGYQVATSKDGVDAIDHLENNPLPSIILFDMRMPRCDGPTAIRHIRKNEAYNQVKIFAISGTAPEDCFAQSENEGVNAWFMKPLNPGKLIDAMAVSCRT
;
A
#
# COMPACT_ATOMS: atom_id res chain seq x y z
N MET A 1 8.64 -31.99 2.36
CA MET A 1 7.76 -32.66 3.33
C MET A 1 8.61 -33.11 4.49
N LEU A 2 8.50 -32.47 5.66
CA LEU A 2 9.21 -32.92 6.85
C LEU A 2 8.50 -34.19 7.35
N ILE A 3 9.21 -35.31 7.38
CA ILE A 3 8.65 -36.59 7.83
C ILE A 3 9.09 -36.81 9.27
N LEU A 4 8.13 -36.76 10.19
CA LEU A 4 8.37 -37.15 11.57
C LEU A 4 8.35 -38.67 11.70
N SER A 5 9.30 -39.20 12.47
CA SER A 5 9.28 -40.63 12.78
C SER A 5 8.11 -40.93 13.72
N ARG A 6 7.57 -42.15 13.69
CA ARG A 6 6.43 -42.55 14.56
C ARG A 6 6.83 -42.78 16.02
N LYS A 7 7.83 -42.05 16.53
CA LYS A 7 8.28 -42.13 17.91
C LYS A 7 7.46 -41.15 18.75
N GLN A 8 7.00 -41.59 19.91
CA GLN A 8 6.29 -40.75 20.86
C GLN A 8 7.21 -39.64 21.39
N ASP A 9 6.63 -38.50 21.76
CA ASP A 9 7.32 -37.33 22.33
C ASP A 9 8.31 -36.61 21.41
N GLN A 10 8.29 -36.90 20.10
CA GLN A 10 8.98 -36.06 19.13
C GLN A 10 8.28 -34.74 18.92
N ASN A 11 9.05 -33.66 18.89
CA ASN A 11 8.59 -32.32 18.63
C ASN A 11 9.31 -31.68 17.44
N VAL A 12 8.58 -30.83 16.72
CA VAL A 12 9.12 -29.93 15.70
C VAL A 12 8.68 -28.53 16.08
N SER A 13 9.65 -27.66 16.29
CA SER A 13 9.40 -26.25 16.53
C SER A 13 9.60 -25.47 15.25
N PHE A 14 8.72 -24.51 15.00
CA PHE A 14 8.83 -23.50 13.95
C PHE A 14 8.97 -22.15 14.66
N PRO A 15 10.20 -21.75 15.06
CA PRO A 15 10.42 -20.62 15.96
C PRO A 15 9.88 -19.30 15.40
N ASP A 16 10.07 -19.06 14.11
CA ASP A 16 9.62 -17.85 13.41
C ASP A 16 8.09 -17.75 13.28
N LEU A 17 7.39 -18.88 13.47
CA LEU A 17 5.94 -18.96 13.44
C LEU A 17 5.33 -19.13 14.84
N GLY A 18 6.14 -19.32 15.88
CA GLY A 18 5.68 -19.63 17.23
C GLY A 18 4.90 -20.94 17.36
N ILE A 19 4.99 -21.84 16.38
CA ILE A 19 4.20 -23.09 16.33
C ILE A 19 5.07 -24.26 16.76
N THR A 20 4.53 -25.13 17.63
CA THR A 20 5.17 -26.40 17.96
C THR A 20 4.25 -27.58 17.65
N VAL A 21 4.75 -28.56 16.90
CA VAL A 21 4.04 -29.81 16.58
C VAL A 21 4.64 -30.93 17.42
N LYS A 22 3.81 -31.71 18.13
CA LYS A 22 4.22 -32.82 19.00
C LYS A 22 3.48 -34.10 18.66
N ILE A 23 4.18 -35.24 18.68
CA ILE A 23 3.53 -36.55 18.63
C ILE A 23 3.09 -36.93 20.04
N LEU A 24 1.77 -36.85 20.28
CA LEU A 24 1.16 -37.13 21.59
C LEU A 24 0.92 -38.63 21.82
N GLY A 25 0.93 -39.44 20.77
CA GLY A 25 0.80 -40.89 20.89
C GLY A 25 0.71 -41.59 19.54
N VAL A 26 1.12 -42.86 19.52
CA VAL A 26 1.07 -43.71 18.32
C VAL A 26 0.35 -44.99 18.68
N ARG A 27 -0.71 -45.31 17.93
CA ARG A 27 -1.48 -46.55 18.12
C ARG A 27 -1.74 -47.19 16.76
N GLY A 28 -1.01 -48.27 16.47
CA GLY A 28 -1.08 -48.95 15.17
C GLY A 28 -0.65 -48.05 14.01
N SER A 29 -1.54 -47.83 13.05
CA SER A 29 -1.34 -46.91 11.91
C SER A 29 -1.72 -45.46 12.21
N THR A 30 -2.31 -45.18 13.38
CA THR A 30 -2.81 -43.85 13.74
C THR A 30 -1.81 -43.12 14.63
N VAL A 31 -1.45 -41.89 14.25
CA VAL A 31 -0.60 -40.99 15.02
C VAL A 31 -1.46 -39.84 15.53
N ARG A 32 -1.46 -39.61 16.85
CA ARG A 32 -2.08 -38.43 17.46
C ARG A 32 -1.04 -37.32 17.50
N VAL A 33 -1.34 -36.23 16.80
CA VAL A 33 -0.47 -35.06 16.73
C VAL A 33 -1.14 -33.91 17.48
N GLY A 34 -0.38 -33.27 18.37
CA GLY A 34 -0.75 -32.02 19.02
C GLY A 34 -0.05 -30.86 18.32
N PHE A 35 -0.75 -29.73 18.20
CA PHE A 35 -0.19 -28.49 17.69
C PHE A 35 -0.42 -27.40 18.75
N ASP A 36 0.61 -26.63 19.01
CA ASP A 36 0.53 -25.41 19.80
C ASP A 36 0.52 -24.23 18.84
N ALA A 37 -0.58 -23.48 18.83
CA ALA A 37 -0.79 -22.36 17.92
C ALA A 37 -0.75 -21.05 18.73
N PRO A 38 -0.04 -20.01 18.26
CA PRO A 38 -0.04 -18.71 18.93
C PRO A 38 -1.45 -18.14 19.08
N VAL A 39 -1.68 -17.41 20.18
CA VAL A 39 -2.99 -16.86 20.57
C VAL A 39 -3.58 -15.88 19.55
N GLU A 40 -2.76 -15.28 18.70
CA GLU A 40 -3.19 -14.42 17.59
C GLU A 40 -3.85 -15.16 16.42
N PHE A 41 -3.72 -16.49 16.32
CA PHE A 41 -4.29 -17.26 15.22
C PHE A 41 -5.69 -17.79 15.57
N LYS A 42 -6.69 -17.34 14.80
CA LYS A 42 -8.05 -17.89 14.85
C LYS A 42 -8.07 -19.31 14.26
N ILE A 43 -8.22 -20.32 15.12
CA ILE A 43 -8.36 -21.72 14.69
C ILE A 43 -9.78 -21.94 14.18
N VAL A 44 -9.91 -22.27 12.89
CA VAL A 44 -11.18 -22.65 12.27
C VAL A 44 -11.17 -24.15 12.03
N ARG A 45 -12.22 -24.86 12.48
CA ARG A 45 -12.41 -26.29 12.21
C ARG A 45 -13.52 -26.44 11.16
N GLY A 46 -13.25 -27.24 10.12
CA GLY A 46 -14.16 -27.40 8.99
C GLY A 46 -15.47 -28.13 9.32
N GLU A 47 -15.51 -28.80 10.46
CA GLU A 47 -16.65 -29.58 10.96
C GLU A 47 -17.61 -28.80 11.89
N LEU A 48 -17.33 -27.54 12.20
CA LEU A 48 -18.22 -26.67 12.99
C LEU A 48 -19.02 -25.74 12.05
N PRO A 49 -20.35 -25.89 11.96
CA PRO A 49 -21.17 -25.01 11.14
C PRO A 49 -21.30 -23.64 11.84
N GLU A 50 -20.84 -22.60 11.15
CA GLU A 50 -21.13 -21.17 11.36
C GLU A 50 -21.33 -20.66 12.80
N ALA A 51 -20.31 -19.98 13.32
CA ALA A 51 -20.50 -18.84 14.21
C ALA A 51 -19.85 -17.60 13.58
N ILE A 52 -20.46 -17.10 12.52
CA ILE A 52 -20.33 -15.70 12.09
C ILE A 52 -21.73 -15.12 12.06
N SER A 53 -22.28 -14.88 13.24
CA SER A 53 -23.37 -13.94 13.46
C SER A 53 -22.88 -12.89 14.44
N HIS A 54 -22.20 -11.87 13.91
CA HIS A 54 -22.20 -10.55 14.53
C HIS A 54 -22.11 -9.48 13.45
N ASP A 55 -23.30 -8.96 13.16
CA ASP A 55 -23.62 -7.59 12.81
C ASP A 55 -22.45 -6.60 12.88
N SER A 56 -21.97 -6.15 11.72
CA SER A 56 -21.34 -4.84 11.51
C SER A 56 -21.31 -4.58 10.00
N LYS A 57 -21.82 -3.42 9.61
CA LYS A 57 -21.70 -2.84 8.26
C LYS A 57 -20.22 -2.66 7.91
N GLU A 58 -19.55 -3.72 7.48
CA GLU A 58 -18.20 -3.64 6.96
C GLU A 58 -18.26 -3.40 5.46
N HIS A 59 -17.62 -2.29 5.06
CA HIS A 59 -17.21 -1.91 3.72
C HIS A 59 -17.15 -3.10 2.76
N GLN A 60 -17.79 -3.00 1.60
CA GLN A 60 -17.66 -3.96 0.51
C GLN A 60 -16.17 -4.17 0.18
N ILE A 61 -15.56 -5.16 0.82
CA ILE A 61 -14.28 -5.71 0.41
C ILE A 61 -14.62 -6.37 -0.92
N VAL A 62 -14.12 -5.78 -2.02
CA VAL A 62 -14.13 -6.40 -3.34
C VAL A 62 -13.71 -7.86 -3.14
N GLN A 63 -14.65 -8.79 -3.35
CA GLN A 63 -14.36 -10.21 -3.21
C GLN A 63 -13.45 -10.60 -4.37
N VAL A 64 -12.13 -10.46 -4.16
CA VAL A 64 -11.11 -10.93 -5.09
C VAL A 64 -11.40 -12.40 -5.35
N PRO A 65 -11.64 -12.81 -6.62
CA PRO A 65 -11.96 -14.19 -6.97
C PRO A 65 -10.99 -15.16 -6.30
N PRO A 66 -11.45 -16.30 -5.76
CA PRO A 66 -10.60 -17.24 -5.02
C PRO A 66 -9.33 -17.63 -5.78
N GLU A 67 -9.42 -17.74 -7.10
CA GLU A 67 -8.31 -18.04 -8.01
C GLU A 67 -7.29 -16.89 -8.07
N LEU A 68 -7.76 -15.65 -8.22
CA LEU A 68 -6.92 -14.45 -8.23
C LEU A 68 -6.25 -14.22 -6.87
N ARG A 69 -6.97 -14.46 -5.78
CA ARG A 69 -6.44 -14.39 -4.40
C ARG A 69 -5.34 -15.40 -4.17
N HIS A 70 -5.56 -16.65 -4.59
CA HIS A 70 -4.56 -17.71 -4.46
C HIS A 70 -3.31 -17.40 -5.30
N LYS A 71 -3.49 -16.92 -6.53
CA LYS A 71 -2.39 -16.53 -7.43
C LYS A 71 -1.56 -15.36 -6.87
N LEU A 72 -2.23 -14.30 -6.43
CA LEU A 72 -1.58 -13.12 -5.84
C LEU A 72 -0.83 -13.47 -4.55
N ARG A 73 -1.44 -14.28 -3.67
CA ARG A 73 -0.78 -14.77 -2.45
C ARG A 73 0.50 -15.53 -2.76
N ASN A 74 0.48 -16.39 -3.77
CA ASN A 74 1.67 -17.15 -4.16
C ASN A 74 2.76 -16.23 -4.72
N GLN A 75 2.37 -15.28 -5.57
CA GLN A 75 3.29 -14.28 -6.14
C GLN A 75 3.96 -13.42 -5.06
N LEU A 76 3.18 -12.92 -4.09
CA LEU A 76 3.71 -12.14 -2.96
C LEU A 76 4.63 -12.98 -2.06
N ASN A 77 4.28 -14.24 -1.80
CA ASN A 77 5.13 -15.14 -1.02
C ASN A 77 6.47 -15.40 -1.72
N SER A 78 6.48 -15.58 -3.04
CA SER A 78 7.71 -15.73 -3.82
C SER A 78 8.59 -14.48 -3.76
N LEU A 79 8.00 -13.29 -3.86
CA LEU A 79 8.73 -12.03 -3.72
C LEU A 79 9.33 -11.85 -2.32
N SER A 80 8.57 -12.22 -1.28
CA SER A 80 9.03 -12.15 0.11
C SER A 80 10.24 -13.04 0.35
N ILE A 81 10.17 -14.31 -0.08
CA ILE A 81 11.28 -15.25 0.06
C ILE A 81 12.51 -14.76 -0.71
N ALA A 82 12.32 -14.29 -1.94
CA ALA A 82 13.42 -13.76 -2.72
C ALA A 82 14.02 -12.49 -2.09
N THR A 83 13.23 -11.68 -1.38
CA THR A 83 13.71 -10.45 -0.73
C THR A 83 14.58 -10.80 0.46
N HIS A 84 14.17 -11.83 1.20
CA HIS A 84 14.95 -12.37 2.30
C HIS A 84 16.27 -12.95 1.79
N LEU A 85 16.21 -13.80 0.76
CA LEU A 85 17.39 -14.41 0.15
C LEU A 85 18.37 -13.37 -0.41
N TYR A 86 17.86 -12.32 -1.06
CA TYR A 86 18.67 -11.21 -1.54
C TYR A 86 19.43 -10.54 -0.40
N LYS A 87 18.74 -10.20 0.70
CA LYS A 87 19.35 -9.57 1.89
C LYS A 87 20.43 -10.47 2.50
N GLU A 88 20.16 -11.76 2.65
CA GLU A 88 21.13 -12.72 3.18
C GLU A 88 22.37 -12.87 2.28
N GLN A 89 22.18 -12.94 0.96
CA GLN A 89 23.29 -13.06 0.01
C GLN A 89 24.16 -11.81 -0.03
N VAL A 90 23.55 -10.62 0.06
CA VAL A 90 24.30 -9.35 0.19
C VAL A 90 25.11 -9.33 1.48
N ALA A 91 24.50 -9.70 2.62
CA ALA A 91 25.17 -9.73 3.91
C ALA A 91 26.34 -10.73 3.95
N ALA A 92 26.21 -11.85 3.23
CA ALA A 92 27.25 -12.87 3.10
C ALA A 92 28.33 -12.55 2.03
N GLY A 93 28.23 -11.42 1.33
CA GLY A 93 29.16 -11.03 0.26
C GLY A 93 29.00 -11.81 -1.06
N PHE A 94 27.91 -12.57 -1.22
CA PHE A 94 27.57 -13.31 -2.44
C PHE A 94 26.88 -12.40 -3.45
N HIS A 95 27.61 -11.38 -3.93
CA HIS A 95 27.05 -10.33 -4.77
C HIS A 95 26.51 -10.86 -6.11
N LYS A 96 27.16 -11.87 -6.72
CA LYS A 96 26.73 -12.43 -8.02
C LYS A 96 25.43 -13.22 -7.90
N GLU A 97 25.22 -13.86 -6.77
CA GLU A 97 24.02 -14.63 -6.44
C GLU A 97 22.88 -13.68 -6.08
N ALA A 98 23.16 -12.66 -5.26
CA ALA A 98 22.22 -11.61 -4.91
C ALA A 98 21.66 -10.91 -6.16
N GLU A 99 22.54 -10.58 -7.11
CA GLU A 99 22.13 -9.94 -8.37
C GLU A 99 21.17 -10.82 -9.19
N LYS A 100 21.37 -12.14 -9.20
CA LYS A 100 20.47 -13.08 -9.88
C LYS A 100 19.11 -13.16 -9.19
N VAL A 101 19.09 -13.14 -7.86
CA VAL A 101 17.85 -13.15 -7.08
C VAL A 101 17.07 -11.87 -7.32
N PHE A 102 17.75 -10.71 -7.31
CA PHE A 102 17.13 -9.42 -7.60
C PHE A 102 16.51 -9.37 -9.00
N LYS A 103 17.25 -9.80 -10.04
CA LYS A 103 16.72 -9.86 -11.42
C LYS A 103 15.44 -10.69 -11.51
N ARG A 104 15.41 -11.84 -10.83
CA ARG A 104 14.23 -12.71 -10.79
C ARG A 104 13.05 -12.09 -10.04
N GLN A 105 13.29 -11.24 -9.04
CA GLN A 105 12.22 -10.51 -8.37
C GLN A 105 11.57 -9.47 -9.26
N VAL A 106 12.38 -8.74 -10.01
CA VAL A 106 11.90 -7.74 -10.97
C VAL A 106 11.05 -8.41 -12.04
N GLU A 107 11.54 -9.51 -12.63
CA GLU A 107 10.77 -10.31 -13.59
C GLU A 107 9.43 -10.80 -13.01
N LEU A 108 9.39 -11.21 -11.75
CA LEU A 108 8.14 -11.62 -11.10
C LEU A 108 7.17 -10.44 -10.90
N LEU A 109 7.67 -9.26 -10.55
CA LEU A 109 6.86 -8.05 -10.40
C LEU A 109 6.24 -7.62 -11.73
N GLU A 110 7.03 -7.61 -12.80
CA GLU A 110 6.58 -7.27 -14.15
C GLU A 110 5.43 -8.19 -14.60
N ASN A 111 5.60 -9.50 -14.41
CA ASN A 111 4.57 -10.49 -14.72
C ASN A 111 3.26 -10.30 -13.90
N ILE A 112 3.35 -9.82 -12.66
CA ILE A 112 2.15 -9.53 -11.83
C ILE A 112 1.39 -8.33 -12.40
N LEU A 113 2.11 -7.31 -12.85
CA LEU A 113 1.51 -6.08 -13.40
C LEU A 113 0.85 -6.36 -14.76
N GLU A 114 1.46 -7.18 -15.61
CA GLU A 114 0.91 -7.57 -16.91
C GLU A 114 -0.38 -8.40 -16.80
N GLN A 115 -0.46 -9.28 -15.80
CA GLN A 115 -1.57 -10.23 -15.65
C GLN A 115 -2.83 -9.63 -15.00
N ASN A 116 -2.76 -8.40 -14.49
CA ASN A 116 -3.86 -7.72 -13.79
C ASN A 116 -4.55 -6.63 -14.62
N GLN A 117 -4.31 -6.57 -15.93
CA GLN A 117 -5.13 -5.77 -16.85
C GLN A 117 -6.51 -6.45 -17.06
N ILE A 118 -7.39 -6.37 -16.05
CA ILE A 118 -8.80 -6.74 -16.20
C ILE A 118 -9.59 -5.48 -16.59
N SER A 119 -10.04 -5.50 -17.84
CA SER A 119 -11.18 -4.83 -18.47
C SER A 119 -11.55 -3.41 -18.00
N SER A 120 -11.01 -2.45 -18.74
CA SER A 120 -11.43 -1.06 -18.84
C SER A 120 -12.77 -0.89 -19.58
N GLU A 121 -13.86 -1.50 -19.09
CA GLU A 121 -15.21 -1.26 -19.65
C GLU A 121 -16.08 -0.29 -18.82
N ASP A 122 -15.70 0.03 -17.58
CA ASP A 122 -16.44 1.01 -16.75
C ASP A 122 -15.96 2.48 -16.92
N ALA A 123 -14.95 2.73 -17.76
CA ALA A 123 -14.40 4.07 -18.00
C ALA A 123 -15.19 4.93 -19.02
N LYS A 124 -16.47 4.62 -19.25
CA LYS A 124 -17.37 5.42 -20.10
C LYS A 124 -18.48 6.05 -19.29
N HIS A 125 -18.14 7.07 -18.50
CA HIS A 125 -18.96 8.27 -18.36
C HIS A 125 -18.25 9.32 -17.53
N LEU A 126 -17.79 10.38 -18.20
CA LEU A 126 -18.08 11.79 -17.92
C LEU A 126 -17.14 12.62 -18.78
N GLU A 127 -17.69 13.27 -19.81
CA GLU A 127 -17.04 14.42 -20.42
C GLU A 127 -16.94 15.52 -19.36
N LYS A 128 -15.90 15.48 -18.55
CA LYS A 128 -15.48 16.57 -17.68
C LYS A 128 -14.12 17.05 -18.16
N LYS A 129 -13.92 18.37 -18.15
CA LYS A 129 -12.60 18.96 -18.35
C LYS A 129 -11.58 18.23 -17.46
N PRO A 130 -10.40 17.88 -17.97
CA PRO A 130 -9.38 17.23 -17.15
C PRO A 130 -9.10 18.13 -15.95
N ASN A 131 -9.28 17.62 -14.73
CA ASN A 131 -9.03 18.43 -13.55
C ASN A 131 -7.52 18.62 -13.43
N SER A 132 -7.10 19.87 -13.30
CA SER A 132 -5.70 20.22 -13.11
C SER A 132 -5.28 19.90 -11.68
N ILE A 133 -4.16 19.18 -11.54
CA ILE A 133 -3.54 18.81 -10.28
C ILE A 133 -2.17 19.47 -10.22
N LEU A 134 -1.79 19.98 -9.05
CA LEU A 134 -0.40 20.28 -8.74
C LEU A 134 0.15 19.21 -7.79
N LEU A 135 1.18 18.49 -8.20
CA LEU A 135 1.86 17.49 -7.39
C LEU A 135 3.16 18.07 -6.82
N VAL A 136 3.29 18.09 -5.49
CA VAL A 136 4.44 18.61 -4.75
C VAL A 136 5.15 17.46 -4.03
N GLU A 137 6.32 17.08 -4.53
CA GLU A 137 7.10 15.92 -4.06
C GLU A 137 8.59 16.19 -4.34
N ASP A 138 9.46 16.04 -3.33
CA ASP A 138 10.88 16.38 -3.47
C ASP A 138 11.68 15.29 -4.20
N GLN A 139 11.26 14.04 -4.07
CA GLN A 139 11.90 12.93 -4.76
C GLN A 139 11.44 12.85 -6.21
N GLU A 140 12.37 13.12 -7.13
CA GLU A 140 12.12 13.11 -8.58
C GLU A 140 11.44 11.83 -9.08
N ASN A 141 11.94 10.66 -8.68
CA ASN A 141 11.38 9.38 -9.07
C ASN A 141 9.94 9.17 -8.56
N GLU A 142 9.65 9.54 -7.29
CA GLU A 142 8.30 9.42 -6.73
C GLU A 142 7.35 10.40 -7.41
N ARG A 143 7.82 11.62 -7.70
CA ARG A 143 7.08 12.67 -8.39
C ARG A 143 6.70 12.25 -9.81
N GLU A 144 7.65 11.72 -10.59
CA GLU A 144 7.39 11.26 -11.96
C GLU A 144 6.43 10.06 -11.98
N MET A 145 6.62 9.09 -11.08
CA MET A 145 5.74 7.92 -10.99
C MET A 145 4.30 8.31 -10.64
N LEU A 146 4.12 9.18 -9.64
CA LEU A 146 2.80 9.65 -9.23
C LEU A 146 2.15 10.54 -10.30
N ALA A 147 2.93 11.41 -10.96
CA ALA A 147 2.42 12.20 -12.08
C ALA A 147 1.91 11.31 -13.20
N GLY A 148 2.70 10.32 -13.65
CA GLY A 148 2.30 9.37 -14.68
C GLY A 148 1.05 8.58 -14.31
N LEU A 149 0.94 8.13 -13.06
CA LEU A 149 -0.27 7.47 -12.56
C LEU A 149 -1.51 8.37 -12.70
N LEU A 150 -1.42 9.64 -12.31
CA LEU A 150 -2.54 10.58 -12.37
C LEU A 150 -2.89 10.94 -13.82
N GLU A 151 -1.90 11.16 -14.67
CA GLU A 151 -2.10 11.42 -16.10
C GLU A 151 -2.80 10.25 -16.80
N MET A 152 -2.43 9.00 -16.46
CA MET A 152 -3.11 7.80 -16.97
C MET A 152 -4.60 7.76 -16.59
N HIS A 153 -5.00 8.41 -15.51
CA HIS A 153 -6.40 8.53 -15.08
C HIS A 153 -7.10 9.79 -15.62
N GLY A 154 -6.49 10.48 -16.59
CA GLY A 154 -7.09 11.58 -17.34
C GLY A 154 -6.96 12.96 -16.67
N TYR A 155 -6.09 13.11 -15.68
CA TYR A 155 -5.82 14.39 -15.04
C TYR A 155 -4.70 15.16 -15.76
N GLN A 156 -4.72 16.49 -15.68
CA GLN A 156 -3.60 17.33 -16.10
C GLN A 156 -2.71 17.60 -14.89
N VAL A 157 -1.46 17.15 -14.90
CA VAL A 157 -0.58 17.25 -13.73
C VAL A 157 0.52 18.27 -14.00
N ALA A 158 0.56 19.30 -13.17
CA ALA A 158 1.74 20.13 -12.99
C ALA A 158 2.55 19.60 -11.80
N THR A 159 3.86 19.73 -11.82
CA THR A 159 4.74 19.22 -10.78
C THR A 159 5.56 20.33 -10.14
N SER A 160 5.82 20.21 -8.84
CA SER A 160 6.71 21.05 -8.08
C SER A 160 7.60 20.20 -7.17
N LYS A 161 8.83 20.64 -6.97
CA LYS A 161 9.83 19.88 -6.20
C LYS A 161 9.88 20.21 -4.71
N ASP A 162 9.26 21.31 -4.30
CA ASP A 162 9.20 21.75 -2.91
C ASP A 162 8.07 22.76 -2.70
N GLY A 163 7.84 23.14 -1.44
CA GLY A 163 6.78 24.09 -1.11
C GLY A 163 6.98 25.51 -1.64
N VAL A 164 8.22 25.94 -1.93
CA VAL A 164 8.48 27.26 -2.54
C VAL A 164 8.07 27.23 -4.00
N ASP A 165 8.52 26.20 -4.72
CA ASP A 165 8.18 25.96 -6.13
C ASP A 165 6.66 25.81 -6.32
N ALA A 166 5.97 25.20 -5.36
CA ALA A 166 4.51 25.10 -5.36
C ALA A 166 3.82 26.48 -5.21
N ILE A 167 4.32 27.35 -4.33
CA ILE A 167 3.79 28.70 -4.15
C ILE A 167 4.04 29.54 -5.41
N ASP A 168 5.27 29.50 -5.93
CA ASP A 168 5.65 30.18 -7.18
C ASP A 168 4.77 29.72 -8.36
N HIS A 169 4.45 28.42 -8.42
CA HIS A 169 3.53 27.88 -9.43
C HIS A 169 2.12 28.46 -9.29
N LEU A 170 1.58 28.54 -8.07
CA LEU A 170 0.24 29.09 -7.83
C LEU A 170 0.13 30.58 -8.18
N GLU A 171 1.22 31.34 -8.04
CA GLU A 171 1.25 32.77 -8.37
C GLU A 171 1.31 33.03 -9.90
N ASN A 172 1.98 32.15 -10.64
CA ASN A 172 2.29 32.39 -12.06
C ASN A 172 1.44 31.59 -13.05
N ASN A 173 0.64 30.63 -12.58
CA ASN A 173 -0.12 29.71 -13.43
C ASN A 173 -1.61 29.63 -13.02
N PRO A 174 -2.48 29.09 -13.90
CA PRO A 174 -3.87 28.83 -13.54
C PRO A 174 -3.98 27.93 -12.30
N LEU A 175 -4.96 28.24 -11.44
CA LEU A 175 -5.14 27.49 -10.20
C LEU A 175 -5.48 26.02 -10.49
N PRO A 176 -4.81 25.08 -9.80
CA PRO A 176 -5.18 23.68 -9.85
C PRO A 176 -6.48 23.47 -9.09
N SER A 177 -7.22 22.41 -9.45
CA SER A 177 -8.38 21.97 -8.68
C SER A 177 -7.96 21.27 -7.39
N ILE A 178 -6.86 20.51 -7.45
CA ILE A 178 -6.30 19.75 -6.33
C ILE A 178 -4.78 19.98 -6.26
N ILE A 179 -4.25 20.16 -5.07
CA ILE A 179 -2.82 20.07 -4.78
C ILE A 179 -2.57 18.78 -4.00
N LEU A 180 -1.72 17.91 -4.51
CA LEU A 180 -1.17 16.76 -3.79
C LEU A 180 0.16 17.15 -3.19
N PHE A 181 0.29 17.06 -1.87
CA PHE A 181 1.38 17.70 -1.15
C PHE A 181 2.08 16.69 -0.23
N ASP A 182 3.36 16.40 -0.46
CA ASP A 182 4.17 15.67 0.53
C ASP A 182 4.42 16.55 1.76
N MET A 183 4.07 16.04 2.93
CA MET A 183 4.28 16.74 4.20
C MET A 183 5.75 16.87 4.59
N ARG A 184 6.63 15.95 4.16
CA ARG A 184 8.03 15.93 4.59
C ARG A 184 8.98 16.24 3.43
N MET A 185 9.47 17.48 3.39
CA MET A 185 10.46 17.93 2.40
C MET A 185 11.56 18.78 3.05
N PRO A 186 12.80 18.79 2.52
CA PRO A 186 13.95 19.40 3.19
C PRO A 186 14.03 20.95 3.09
N ARG A 187 13.40 21.58 2.09
CA ARG A 187 13.55 23.03 1.82
C ARG A 187 12.39 23.88 2.35
N CYS A 188 11.16 23.46 2.07
CA CYS A 188 9.94 24.03 2.64
C CYS A 188 8.97 22.87 2.82
N ASP A 189 8.63 22.58 4.07
CA ASP A 189 7.79 21.45 4.43
C ASP A 189 6.31 21.71 4.12
N GLY A 190 5.53 20.63 4.00
CA GLY A 190 4.12 20.73 3.68
C GLY A 190 3.34 21.64 4.62
N PRO A 191 3.47 21.51 5.95
CA PRO A 191 2.78 22.38 6.89
C PRO A 191 3.05 23.88 6.67
N THR A 192 4.31 24.29 6.49
CA THR A 192 4.65 25.71 6.29
C THR A 192 4.07 26.24 4.99
N ALA A 193 4.19 25.47 3.90
CA ALA A 193 3.65 25.86 2.60
C ALA A 193 2.12 25.96 2.62
N ILE A 194 1.43 25.01 3.26
CA ILE A 194 -0.03 25.00 3.37
C ILE A 194 -0.54 26.22 4.16
N ARG A 195 0.11 26.55 5.28
CA ARG A 195 -0.21 27.78 6.03
C ARG A 195 -0.06 29.03 5.17
N HIS A 196 0.95 29.07 4.30
CA HIS A 196 1.13 30.19 3.39
C HIS A 196 0.03 30.26 2.33
N ILE A 197 -0.28 29.11 1.69
CA ILE A 197 -1.34 29.00 0.68
C ILE A 197 -2.70 29.41 1.27
N ARG A 198 -3.03 28.99 2.49
CA ARG A 198 -4.31 29.27 3.15
C ARG A 198 -4.45 30.70 3.69
N LYS A 199 -3.37 31.47 3.77
CA LYS A 199 -3.45 32.91 4.06
C LYS A 199 -3.97 33.73 2.87
N ASN A 200 -3.92 33.18 1.66
CA ASN A 200 -4.41 33.85 0.46
C ASN A 200 -5.82 33.35 0.11
N GLU A 201 -6.82 34.22 0.25
CA GLU A 201 -8.22 33.88 -0.01
C GLU A 201 -8.48 33.40 -1.44
N ALA A 202 -7.65 33.81 -2.41
CA ALA A 202 -7.74 33.36 -3.79
C ALA A 202 -7.57 31.83 -3.94
N TYR A 203 -6.90 31.19 -2.98
CA TYR A 203 -6.58 29.77 -3.01
C TYR A 203 -7.51 28.91 -2.14
N ASN A 204 -8.53 29.51 -1.49
CA ASN A 204 -9.45 28.79 -0.59
C ASN A 204 -10.26 27.70 -1.29
N GLN A 205 -10.52 27.88 -2.58
CA GLN A 205 -11.23 26.92 -3.42
C GLN A 205 -10.36 25.72 -3.86
N VAL A 206 -9.03 25.83 -3.73
CA VAL A 206 -8.10 24.77 -4.12
C VAL A 206 -8.07 23.69 -3.03
N LYS A 207 -8.38 22.45 -3.40
CA LYS A 207 -8.39 21.32 -2.46
C LYS A 207 -6.96 20.86 -2.21
N ILE A 208 -6.53 20.75 -0.95
CA ILE A 208 -5.19 20.29 -0.59
C ILE A 208 -5.28 18.89 -0.01
N PHE A 209 -4.59 17.96 -0.64
CA PHE A 209 -4.52 16.55 -0.27
C PHE A 209 -3.10 16.27 0.24
N ALA A 210 -2.97 15.96 1.52
CA ALA A 210 -1.71 15.67 2.17
C ALA A 210 -1.27 14.23 1.93
N ILE A 211 -0.02 14.03 1.54
CA ILE A 211 0.66 12.73 1.48
C ILE A 211 1.71 12.74 2.59
N SER A 212 1.70 11.76 3.50
CA SER A 212 2.63 11.74 4.64
C SER A 212 3.01 10.33 5.05
N GLY A 213 4.24 10.15 5.52
CA GLY A 213 4.66 8.91 6.20
C GLY A 213 4.28 8.86 7.69
N THR A 214 3.72 9.94 8.26
CA THR A 214 3.33 10.03 9.67
C THR A 214 1.93 10.59 9.87
N ALA A 215 1.40 10.47 11.08
CA ALA A 215 0.05 10.87 11.41
C ALA A 215 -0.13 12.40 11.30
N PRO A 216 -1.35 12.89 11.00
CA PRO A 216 -1.64 14.31 10.90
C PRO A 216 -1.20 15.12 12.13
N GLU A 217 -1.35 14.54 13.32
CA GLU A 217 -1.01 15.15 14.61
C GLU A 217 0.49 15.39 14.79
N ASP A 218 1.32 14.60 14.11
CA ASP A 218 2.78 14.76 14.10
C ASP A 218 3.23 15.84 13.12
N CYS A 219 2.39 16.17 12.14
CA CYS A 219 2.66 17.18 11.12
C CYS A 219 2.18 18.58 11.55
N PHE A 220 1.09 18.66 12.33
CA PHE A 220 0.51 19.92 12.79
C PHE A 220 0.38 19.94 14.32
N ALA A 221 0.97 20.96 14.95
CA ALA A 221 0.97 21.11 16.41
C ALA A 221 -0.41 21.51 17.01
N GLN A 222 -1.40 21.83 16.16
CA GLN A 222 -2.77 22.15 16.57
C GLN A 222 -3.76 21.26 15.79
N SER A 223 -4.77 20.77 16.51
CA SER A 223 -5.70 19.69 16.12
C SER A 223 -6.68 20.02 15.00
N GLU A 224 -6.58 21.19 14.39
CA GLU A 224 -7.44 21.60 13.28
C GLU A 224 -6.65 21.42 11.98
N ASN A 225 -7.07 20.49 11.12
CA ASN A 225 -6.50 20.17 9.81
C ASN A 225 -6.31 21.42 8.93
N GLU A 226 -5.24 22.20 9.14
CA GLU A 226 -4.97 23.59 8.73
C GLU A 226 -5.24 23.93 7.25
N GLY A 227 -6.48 23.78 6.80
CA GLY A 227 -6.88 23.84 5.40
C GLY A 227 -6.56 22.60 4.56
N VAL A 228 -6.27 21.43 5.16
CA VAL A 228 -6.12 20.16 4.43
C VAL A 228 -7.47 19.47 4.27
N ASN A 229 -7.81 19.08 3.05
CA ASN A 229 -9.10 18.47 2.72
C ASN A 229 -9.09 16.94 2.84
N ALA A 230 -7.96 16.29 2.58
CA ALA A 230 -7.81 14.85 2.69
C ALA A 230 -6.36 14.48 3.02
N TRP A 231 -6.19 13.33 3.68
CA TRP A 231 -4.90 12.80 4.09
C TRP A 231 -4.69 11.40 3.54
N PHE A 232 -3.49 11.13 3.04
CA PHE A 232 -3.07 9.84 2.49
C PHE A 232 -1.74 9.44 3.12
N MET A 233 -1.71 8.25 3.73
CA MET A 233 -0.47 7.73 4.29
C MET A 233 0.40 7.07 3.22
N LYS A 234 1.71 7.30 3.28
CA LYS A 234 2.72 6.49 2.57
C LYS A 234 2.84 5.12 3.29
N PRO A 235 2.91 3.98 2.57
CA PRO A 235 2.90 3.84 1.13
C PRO A 235 1.52 4.12 0.52
N LEU A 236 1.50 4.93 -0.54
CA LEU A 236 0.28 5.44 -1.16
C LEU A 236 -0.50 4.30 -1.83
N ASN A 237 -1.83 4.29 -1.65
CA ASN A 237 -2.72 3.41 -2.40
C ASN A 237 -3.30 4.19 -3.60
N PRO A 238 -2.91 3.88 -4.85
CA PRO A 238 -3.38 4.56 -6.05
C PRO A 238 -4.90 4.60 -6.18
N GLY A 239 -5.59 3.47 -5.96
CA GLY A 239 -7.04 3.39 -6.12
C GLY A 239 -7.77 4.35 -5.18
N LYS A 240 -7.41 4.34 -3.88
CA LYS A 240 -8.02 5.25 -2.89
C LYS A 240 -7.77 6.71 -3.21
N LEU A 241 -6.58 7.03 -3.72
CA LEU A 241 -6.24 8.39 -4.12
C LEU A 241 -7.16 8.84 -5.26
N ILE A 242 -7.21 8.05 -6.34
CA ILE A 242 -8.02 8.36 -7.52
C ILE A 242 -9.50 8.47 -7.16
N ASP A 243 -10.03 7.59 -6.31
CA ASP A 243 -11.42 7.64 -5.86
C ASP A 243 -11.73 8.94 -5.10
N ALA A 244 -10.87 9.32 -4.16
CA ALA A 244 -11.04 10.55 -3.39
C ALA A 244 -10.95 11.81 -4.27
N MET A 245 -10.06 11.80 -5.26
CA MET A 245 -9.92 12.88 -6.25
C MET A 245 -11.12 12.94 -7.18
N ALA A 246 -11.65 11.79 -7.60
CA ALA A 246 -12.84 11.70 -8.46
C ALA A 246 -14.09 12.25 -7.78
N VAL A 247 -14.28 11.98 -6.48
CA VAL A 247 -15.36 12.58 -5.68
C VAL A 247 -15.14 14.09 -5.54
N SER A 248 -13.91 14.51 -5.25
CA SER A 248 -13.58 15.91 -5.02
C SER A 248 -13.65 16.75 -6.29
N CYS A 249 -13.50 16.19 -7.47
CA CYS A 249 -13.70 16.93 -8.72
C CYS A 249 -15.18 16.98 -9.18
N ARG A 250 -16.09 16.31 -8.45
CA ARG A 250 -17.53 16.32 -8.78
C ARG A 250 -18.32 17.44 -8.14
N THR A 251 -17.80 18.06 -7.08
CA THR A 251 -18.44 19.08 -6.24
C THR A 251 -17.70 20.40 -6.32
#